data_AF-A0A435XZI3-F1
#
_entry.id   AF-A0A435XZI3-F1
#
_cell.length_a   1.000
_cell.length_b   1.000
_cell.length_c   1.000
_cell.angle_alpha   90.00
_cell.angle_beta   90.00
_cell.angle_gamma   90.00
#
_symmetry.space_group_name_H-M   'P 1'
#
loop_
_entity.id
_entity.type
_entity.pdbx_description
1 polymer ?
#
loop_
_entity_poly.entity_id
_entity_poly.type
_entity_poly.pdbx_seq_one_letter_code
_entity_poly.pdbx_strand_id
1 'polypeptide(L)' 'MRLIAENLGGERGGDAVFSGIGFALEECQALIVTGPNGSG' A
#
# COMPACT_ATOMS: atom_id res chain seq x y z
N MET A 1 16.01 -7.24 8.39
CA MET A 1 15.17 -6.01 8.48
C MET A 1 13.74 -6.37 8.08
N ARG A 2 12.71 -5.84 8.75
CA ARG A 2 11.29 -6.17 8.48
C ARG A 2 10.51 -4.90 8.18
N LEU A 3 9.77 -4.87 7.08
CA LEU A 3 8.86 -3.77 6.73
C LEU A 3 7.42 -4.25 6.85
N ILE A 4 6.61 -3.50 7.60
CA ILE A 4 5.19 -3.82 7.79
C ILE A 4 4.41 -2.53 7.54
N ALA A 5 3.37 -2.63 6.73
CA ALA A 5 2.36 -1.61 6.61
C ALA A 5 1.01 -2.19 6.97
N GLU A 6 0.26 -1.48 7.82
CA GLU A 6 -1.07 -1.87 8.28
C GLU A 6 -2.02 -0.70 8.07
N ASN A 7 -3.20 -0.98 7.55
CA ASN A 7 -4.26 0.01 7.33
C ASN A 7 -3.81 1.27 6.60
N LEU A 8 -2.90 1.14 5.63
CA LEU A 8 -2.45 2.24 4.79
C LEU A 8 -3.65 2.83 4.05
N GLY A 9 -3.77 4.15 4.14
CA GLY A 9 -4.73 4.95 3.42
C GLY A 9 -4.07 6.20 2.87
N GLY A 10 -4.66 6.76 1.82
CA GLY A 10 -4.19 7.99 1.20
C GLY A 10 -5.38 8.78 0.67
N GLU A 11 -5.25 10.10 0.72
CA GLU A 11 -6.31 11.05 0.37
C GLU A 11 -5.77 12.11 -0.59
N ARG A 12 -6.66 12.62 -1.46
CA ARG A 12 -6.34 13.66 -2.44
C ARG A 12 -7.54 14.60 -2.56
N GLY A 13 -7.31 15.88 -2.29
CA GLY A 13 -8.38 16.88 -2.35
C GLY A 13 -9.45 16.70 -1.29
N GLY A 14 -9.17 15.96 -0.21
CA GLY A 14 -10.14 15.61 0.83
C GLY A 14 -10.91 14.32 0.57
N ASP A 15 -10.73 13.69 -0.60
CA ASP A 15 -11.33 12.40 -0.92
C ASP A 15 -10.33 11.26 -0.66
N ALA A 16 -10.81 10.18 -0.04
CA ALA A 16 -10.03 8.96 0.12
C ALA A 16 -9.76 8.31 -1.25
N VAL A 17 -8.49 8.12 -1.58
CA VAL A 17 -8.04 7.47 -2.83
C VAL A 17 -7.86 5.97 -2.63
N PHE A 18 -7.32 5.57 -1.48
CA PHE A 18 -7.26 4.17 -1.05
C PHE A 18 -7.33 4.07 0.47
N SER A 19 -7.70 2.89 0.96
CA SER A 19 -7.78 2.59 2.39
C SER A 19 -7.60 1.10 2.63
N GLY A 20 -7.05 0.75 3.79
CA GLY A 20 -7.00 -0.65 4.24
C GLY A 20 -5.93 -1.48 3.52
N ILE A 21 -4.90 -0.86 2.95
CA ILE A 21 -3.79 -1.62 2.35
C ILE A 21 -2.87 -2.14 3.45
N GLY A 22 -2.48 -3.41 3.34
CA GLY A 22 -1.58 -4.05 4.29
C GLY A 22 -0.63 -5.02 3.60
N PHE A 23 0.64 -5.01 4.01
CA PHE A 23 1.65 -5.94 3.53
C PHE A 23 2.83 -6.04 4.51
N ALA A 24 3.53 -7.16 4.46
CA ALA A 24 4.78 -7.37 5.17
C ALA A 24 5.85 -7.85 4.18
N LEU A 25 7.06 -7.31 4.29
CA LEU A 25 8.25 -7.80 3.61
C LEU A 25 9.30 -8.20 4.65
N GLU A 26 9.78 -9.42 4.50
CA GLU A 26 10.94 -9.92 5.23
C GLU A 26 12.24 -9.68 4.45
N GLU A 27 13.36 -9.98 5.08
CA GLU A 27 14.67 -9.82 4.48
C GLU A 27 14.83 -10.63 3.18
N CYS A 28 15.48 -10.03 2.18
CA CYS A 28 15.65 -10.60 0.85
C CYS A 28 14.35 -10.89 0.06
N GLN A 29 13.22 -10.32 0.46
CA GLN A 29 11.97 -10.39 -0.31
C GLN A 29 11.73 -9.15 -1.17
N ALA A 30 10.96 -9.33 -2.25
CA ALA A 30 10.47 -8.26 -3.11
C ALA A 30 8.95 -8.34 -3.21
N LEU A 31 8.29 -7.18 -3.23
CA LEU A 31 6.85 -7.06 -3.43
C LEU A 31 6.60 -6.18 -4.66
N ILE A 32 5.74 -6.66 -5.55
CA ILE A 32 5.25 -5.90 -6.69
C ILE A 32 3.79 -5.58 -6.43
N VAL A 33 3.44 -4.30 -6.49
CA VAL A 33 2.05 -3.83 -6.43
C VAL A 33 1.66 -3.35 -7.83
N THR A 34 0.55 -3.86 -8.35
CA THR A 34 0.03 -3.51 -9.67
C THR A 34 -1.46 -3.26 -9.58
N GLY A 35 -2.01 -2.60 -10.60
CA GLY A 35 -3.44 -2.39 -10.74
C GLY A 35 -3.73 -1.47 -11.92
N PRO A 36 -5.01 -1.31 -12.28
CA PRO A 36 -5.43 -0.28 -13.22
C PRO A 36 -4.99 1.12 -12.75
N ASN A 37 -4.82 2.04 -13.70
CA ASN A 37 -4.53 3.43 -13.38
C ASN A 37 -5.62 4.01 -12.47
N GLY A 38 -5.20 4.64 -11.36
CA GLY A 38 -6.11 5.24 -10.38
C GLY A 38 -6.70 4.27 -9.34
N SER A 39 -6.18 3.04 -9.22
CA SER A 39 -6.60 2.06 -8.19
C SER A 39 -6.03 2.33 -6.79
N GLY A 40 -5.20 3.36 -6.65
CA GLY A 40 -4.67 3.91 -5.41
C GLY A 40 -4.03 5.26 -5.65
#